data_AF-A0A1A6AFX8-F1
#
_entry.id   AF-A0A1A6AFX8-F1
#
_cell.length_a   1.000
_cell.length_b   1.000
_cell.length_c   1.000
_cell.angle_alpha   90.00
_cell.angle_beta   90.00
_cell.angle_gamma   90.00
#
_symmetry.space_group_name_H-M   'P 1'
#
loop_
_entity.id
_entity.type
_entity.pdbx_description
1 polymer ?
#
loop_
_entity_poly.entity_id
_entity_poly.type
_entity_poly.pdbx_seq_one_letter_code
_entity_poly.pdbx_strand_id
1 'polypeptide(L)'
;MSEQSFYTSSCSSHPCLPALKTEQATALLDFVEFAICDDFIDLARTSLINSLEKQPLELLVVASRRNDLDMAKQALRQIDEVMFNQLFNAPSVHPELAVKEYLRRLTRPYHLAILDAASTQAEDAFGVRVLGSQLIFTNDWSSFADTFSLDQFT
;
A
#
# COMPACT_ATOMS: atom_id res chain seq x y z
N MET A 1 58.37 -19.36 16.74
CA MET A 1 57.01 -19.29 17.33
C MET A 1 56.47 -17.92 16.97
N SER A 2 55.56 -17.87 16.00
CA SER A 2 54.97 -16.62 15.51
C SER A 2 53.46 -16.84 15.44
N GLU A 3 52.74 -16.04 16.22
CA GLU A 3 51.28 -16.00 16.28
C GLU A 3 50.75 -15.43 14.96
N GLN A 4 49.91 -16.21 14.26
CA GLN A 4 49.07 -15.69 13.18
C GLN A 4 47.65 -15.52 13.71
N SER A 5 47.33 -14.30 14.12
CA SER A 5 45.98 -13.84 14.40
C SER A 5 45.18 -13.82 13.10
N PHE A 6 44.34 -14.82 12.90
CA PHE A 6 43.30 -14.80 11.87
C PHE A 6 42.15 -13.90 12.36
N TYR A 7 42.23 -12.62 12.03
CA TYR A 7 41.04 -11.77 12.05
C TYR A 7 40.15 -12.19 10.88
N THR A 8 39.16 -13.03 11.16
CA THR A 8 38.09 -13.32 10.20
C THR A 8 37.32 -12.02 9.95
N SER A 9 37.42 -11.54 8.72
CA SER A 9 36.59 -10.44 8.21
C SER A 9 35.12 -10.84 8.34
N SER A 10 34.41 -10.25 9.29
CA SER A 10 32.95 -10.36 9.37
C SER A 10 32.36 -9.63 8.17
N CYS A 11 32.01 -10.38 7.12
CA CYS A 11 31.10 -9.89 6.10
C CYS A 11 29.81 -9.46 6.81
N SER A 12 29.51 -8.17 6.79
CA SER A 12 28.22 -7.64 7.22
C SER A 12 27.15 -8.16 6.24
N SER A 13 26.63 -9.35 6.49
CA SER A 13 25.51 -9.87 5.72
C SER A 13 24.29 -9.04 6.06
N HIS A 14 23.86 -8.18 5.15
CA HIS A 14 22.56 -7.53 5.27
C HIS A 14 21.50 -8.62 5.42
N PRO A 15 20.65 -8.58 6.47
CA PRO A 15 19.62 -9.56 6.66
C PRO A 15 18.68 -9.54 5.46
N CYS A 16 18.56 -10.67 4.77
CA CYS A 16 17.68 -10.83 3.62
C CYS A 16 16.67 -11.94 3.94
N LEU A 17 15.39 -11.63 3.79
CA LEU A 17 14.32 -12.61 3.96
C LEU A 17 14.09 -13.36 2.65
N PRO A 18 13.76 -14.67 2.70
CA PRO A 18 13.28 -15.37 1.52
C PRO A 18 11.95 -14.76 1.04
N ALA A 19 11.58 -15.01 -0.22
CA ALA A 19 10.28 -14.60 -0.73
C ALA A 19 9.15 -15.28 0.09
N LEU A 20 8.37 -14.47 0.81
CA LEU A 20 7.27 -14.93 1.65
C LEU A 20 5.94 -14.77 0.93
N LYS A 21 5.00 -15.68 1.21
CA LYS A 21 3.58 -15.48 0.86
C LYS A 21 2.99 -14.38 1.73
N THR A 22 1.92 -13.72 1.27
CA THR A 22 1.27 -12.61 1.98
C THR A 22 0.89 -12.95 3.43
N GLU A 23 0.32 -14.13 3.67
CA GLU A 23 -0.03 -14.59 5.03
C GLU A 23 1.21 -14.69 5.94
N GLN A 24 2.31 -15.20 5.40
CA GLN A 24 3.57 -15.35 6.13
C GLN A 24 4.25 -14.01 6.39
N ALA A 25 4.22 -13.11 5.41
CA ALA A 25 4.78 -11.77 5.56
C ALA A 25 3.98 -10.92 6.55
N THR A 26 2.66 -11.09 6.58
CA THR A 26 1.78 -10.45 7.58
C THR A 26 2.09 -10.97 8.98
N ALA A 27 2.14 -12.30 9.15
CA ALA A 27 2.47 -12.91 10.43
C ALA A 27 3.87 -12.56 10.92
N LEU A 28 4.85 -12.40 10.00
CA LEU A 28 6.19 -11.95 10.34
C LEU A 28 6.17 -10.51 10.87
N LEU A 29 5.46 -9.60 10.19
CA LEU A 29 5.37 -8.22 10.65
C LEU A 29 4.67 -8.12 12.00
N ASP A 30 3.56 -8.85 12.20
CA ASP A 30 2.88 -8.94 13.50
C ASP A 30 3.81 -9.46 14.60
N PHE A 31 4.60 -10.48 14.30
CA PHE A 31 5.54 -11.06 15.25
C PHE A 31 6.66 -10.07 15.63
N VAL A 32 7.26 -9.40 14.64
CA VAL A 32 8.36 -8.46 14.84
C VAL A 32 7.91 -7.23 15.64
N GLU A 33 6.72 -6.71 15.35
CA GLU A 33 6.11 -5.62 16.12
C GLU A 33 5.79 -6.06 17.56
N PHE A 34 5.23 -7.27 17.73
CA PHE A 34 4.95 -7.82 19.05
C PHE A 34 6.22 -8.04 19.88
N ALA A 35 7.30 -8.49 19.24
CA ALA A 35 8.59 -8.75 19.88
C ALA A 35 9.41 -7.47 20.15
N ILE A 36 8.93 -6.30 19.71
CA ILE A 36 9.63 -5.00 19.82
C ILE A 36 11.04 -5.09 19.20
N CYS A 37 11.10 -5.74 18.04
CA CYS A 37 12.33 -5.89 17.27
C CYS A 37 12.42 -4.77 16.22
N ASP A 38 12.60 -3.53 16.68
CA ASP A 38 12.54 -2.33 15.83
C ASP A 38 13.45 -2.41 14.59
N ASP A 39 14.65 -2.98 14.74
CA ASP A 39 15.63 -3.18 13.66
C ASP A 39 15.11 -4.06 12.50
N PHE A 40 14.07 -4.86 12.74
CA PHE A 40 13.49 -5.77 11.76
C PHE A 40 12.12 -5.34 11.24
N ILE A 41 11.51 -4.28 11.80
CA ILE A 41 10.17 -3.82 11.39
C ILE A 41 10.20 -3.42 9.91
N ASP A 42 11.17 -2.62 9.50
CA ASP A 42 11.29 -2.18 8.11
C ASP A 42 11.54 -3.35 7.14
N LEU A 43 12.30 -4.35 7.57
CA LEU A 43 12.54 -5.55 6.79
C LEU A 43 11.26 -6.39 6.62
N ALA A 44 10.50 -6.58 7.70
CA ALA A 44 9.23 -7.30 7.66
C ALA A 44 8.17 -6.55 6.85
N ARG A 45 8.10 -5.21 7.00
CA ARG A 45 7.24 -4.32 6.21
C ARG A 45 7.57 -4.44 4.73
N THR A 46 8.86 -4.38 4.37
CA THR A 46 9.34 -4.55 2.99
C THR A 46 8.96 -5.94 2.44
N SER A 47 9.08 -6.99 3.24
CA SER A 47 8.66 -8.34 2.85
C SER A 47 7.15 -8.41 2.54
N LEU A 48 6.31 -7.76 3.35
CA LEU A 48 4.87 -7.68 3.14
C LEU A 48 4.53 -6.92 1.86
N ILE A 49 5.15 -5.76 1.64
CA ILE A 49 4.99 -4.97 0.41
C ILE A 49 5.36 -5.82 -0.82
N ASN A 50 6.52 -6.48 -0.78
CA ASN A 50 6.98 -7.32 -1.90
C ASN A 50 6.04 -8.50 -2.17
N SER A 51 5.43 -9.07 -1.13
CA SER A 51 4.44 -10.16 -1.29
C SER A 51 3.15 -9.72 -2.01
N LEU A 52 2.88 -8.40 -2.04
CA LEU A 52 1.69 -7.79 -2.62
C LEU A 52 2.02 -6.81 -3.76
N GLU A 53 3.24 -6.83 -4.29
CA GLU A 53 3.71 -5.89 -5.33
C GLU A 53 2.79 -5.85 -6.57
N LYS A 54 2.17 -6.98 -6.92
CA LYS A 54 1.24 -7.10 -8.05
C LYS A 54 -0.23 -6.83 -7.70
N GLN A 55 -0.50 -6.45 -6.45
CA GLN A 55 -1.83 -6.29 -5.89
C GLN A 55 -1.90 -5.02 -5.01
N PRO A 56 -1.61 -3.83 -5.56
CA PRO A 56 -1.52 -2.60 -4.76
C PRO A 56 -2.85 -2.22 -4.09
N LEU A 57 -4.00 -2.55 -4.70
CA LEU A 57 -5.30 -2.36 -4.05
C LEU A 57 -5.47 -3.23 -2.80
N GLU A 58 -4.88 -4.44 -2.79
CA GLU A 58 -4.85 -5.29 -1.60
C GLU A 58 -3.86 -4.76 -0.57
N LEU A 59 -2.69 -4.28 -1.01
CA LEU A 59 -1.72 -3.63 -0.14
C LEU A 59 -2.32 -2.41 0.56
N LEU A 60 -3.16 -1.63 -0.14
CA LEU A 60 -3.89 -0.50 0.46
C LEU A 60 -4.91 -0.95 1.52
N VAL A 61 -5.60 -2.07 1.31
CA VAL A 61 -6.49 -2.67 2.32
C VAL A 61 -5.70 -3.08 3.56
N VAL A 62 -4.57 -3.76 3.38
CA VAL A 62 -3.69 -4.16 4.47
C VAL A 62 -3.17 -2.93 5.21
N ALA A 63 -2.63 -1.93 4.50
CA ALA A 63 -2.16 -0.68 5.07
C ALA A 63 -3.25 0.02 5.88
N SER A 64 -4.48 0.06 5.38
CA SER A 64 -5.61 0.70 6.08
C SER A 64 -5.96 0.03 7.41
N ARG A 65 -5.86 -1.31 7.49
CA ARG A 65 -6.14 -2.09 8.70
C ARG A 65 -5.05 -1.91 9.75
N ARG A 66 -3.81 -1.71 9.29
CA ARG A 66 -2.64 -1.47 10.14
C ARG A 66 -2.44 -0.01 10.51
N ASN A 67 -3.23 0.90 9.91
CA ASN A 67 -3.02 2.33 10.00
C ASN A 67 -1.59 2.75 9.58
N ASP A 68 -1.03 2.05 8.58
CA ASP A 68 0.31 2.29 8.06
C ASP A 68 0.22 3.27 6.87
N LEU A 69 0.50 4.55 7.12
CA LEU A 69 0.39 5.60 6.11
C LEU A 69 1.43 5.43 5.00
N ASP A 70 2.67 5.06 5.34
CA ASP A 70 3.75 4.93 4.36
C ASP A 70 3.49 3.76 3.40
N MET A 71 3.02 2.63 3.93
CA MET A 71 2.60 1.48 3.12
C MET A 71 1.43 1.84 2.21
N ALA A 72 0.48 2.65 2.69
CA ALA A 72 -0.63 3.12 1.88
C ALA A 72 -0.18 4.05 0.75
N LYS A 73 0.70 5.00 1.04
CA LYS A 73 1.29 5.87 0.00
C LYS A 73 2.04 5.05 -1.05
N GLN A 74 2.78 4.04 -0.63
CA GLN A 74 3.46 3.15 -1.56
C GLN A 74 2.48 2.34 -2.42
N ALA A 75 1.40 1.82 -1.83
CA ALA A 75 0.34 1.13 -2.55
C ALA A 75 -0.30 2.05 -3.60
N LEU A 76 -0.63 3.29 -3.22
CA LEU A 76 -1.25 4.27 -4.11
C LEU A 76 -0.35 4.60 -5.31
N ARG A 77 0.96 4.81 -5.10
CA ARG A 77 1.93 5.06 -6.20
C ARG A 77 2.00 3.93 -7.22
N GLN A 78 1.62 2.71 -6.84
CA GLN A 78 1.65 1.53 -7.70
C GLN A 78 0.34 1.30 -8.46
N ILE A 79 -0.74 2.03 -8.15
CA ILE A 79 -2.00 1.93 -8.89
C ILE A 79 -1.84 2.72 -10.18
N ASP A 80 -1.86 2.02 -11.31
CA ASP A 80 -1.91 2.65 -12.63
C ASP A 80 -3.33 2.60 -13.23
N GLU A 81 -3.56 3.43 -14.25
CA GLU A 81 -4.84 3.53 -14.95
C GLU A 81 -5.25 2.19 -15.57
N VAL A 82 -4.29 1.41 -16.09
CA VAL A 82 -4.55 0.15 -16.78
C VAL A 82 -5.10 -0.88 -15.79
N MET A 83 -4.46 -1.02 -14.63
CA MET A 83 -4.87 -1.89 -13.54
C MET A 83 -6.24 -1.50 -13.00
N PHE A 84 -6.45 -0.20 -12.76
CA PHE A 84 -7.73 0.29 -12.28
C PHE A 84 -8.86 -0.04 -13.28
N ASN A 85 -8.66 0.27 -14.56
CA ASN A 85 -9.64 0.01 -15.61
C ASN A 85 -9.92 -1.49 -15.78
N GLN A 86 -8.90 -2.34 -15.68
CA GLN A 86 -9.07 -3.81 -15.74
C GLN A 86 -9.94 -4.35 -14.61
N LEU A 87 -9.82 -3.79 -13.41
CA LEU A 87 -10.53 -4.29 -12.22
C LEU A 87 -11.94 -3.71 -12.08
N PHE A 88 -12.12 -2.43 -12.40
CA PHE A 88 -13.37 -1.72 -12.11
C PHE A 88 -14.19 -1.39 -13.35
N ASN A 89 -13.58 -1.28 -14.54
CA ASN A 89 -14.25 -0.90 -15.79
C ASN A 89 -14.40 -2.06 -16.80
N ALA A 90 -14.31 -3.31 -16.32
CA ALA A 90 -14.54 -4.48 -17.17
C ALA A 90 -16.00 -4.52 -17.68
N PRO A 91 -16.27 -5.03 -18.90
CA PRO A 91 -17.60 -4.95 -19.53
C PRO A 91 -18.75 -5.58 -18.73
N SER A 92 -18.45 -6.52 -17.84
CA SER A 92 -19.42 -7.25 -17.00
C SER A 92 -19.53 -6.70 -15.57
N VAL A 93 -18.76 -5.67 -15.23
CA VAL A 93 -18.69 -5.10 -13.88
C VAL A 93 -19.46 -3.79 -13.87
N HIS A 94 -20.34 -3.61 -12.89
CA HIS A 94 -20.89 -2.29 -12.58
C HIS A 94 -19.83 -1.50 -11.81
N PRO A 95 -19.15 -0.51 -12.42
CA PRO A 95 -17.95 0.09 -11.83
C PRO A 95 -18.23 0.73 -10.47
N GLU A 96 -19.37 1.41 -10.36
CA GLU A 96 -19.83 2.04 -9.11
C GLU A 96 -19.97 1.05 -7.97
N LEU A 97 -20.58 -0.11 -8.24
CA LEU A 97 -20.79 -1.14 -7.23
C LEU A 97 -19.44 -1.76 -6.83
N ALA A 98 -18.59 -2.07 -7.79
CA ALA A 98 -17.28 -2.68 -7.53
C ALA A 98 -16.36 -1.76 -6.72
N VAL A 99 -16.29 -0.48 -7.08
CA VAL A 99 -15.55 0.53 -6.31
C VAL A 99 -16.14 0.67 -4.90
N LYS A 100 -17.47 0.72 -4.76
CA LYS A 100 -18.12 0.84 -3.46
C LYS A 100 -17.85 -0.37 -2.56
N GLU A 101 -17.90 -1.59 -3.11
CA GLU A 101 -17.54 -2.79 -2.36
C GLU A 101 -16.05 -2.80 -1.98
N TYR A 102 -15.18 -2.31 -2.86
CA TYR A 102 -13.76 -2.16 -2.53
C TYR A 102 -13.54 -1.17 -1.37
N LEU A 103 -14.11 0.04 -1.45
CA LEU A 103 -13.94 1.07 -0.43
C LEU A 103 -14.45 0.63 0.96
N ARG A 104 -15.47 -0.25 1.01
CA ARG A 104 -15.95 -0.86 2.27
C ARG A 104 -14.94 -1.77 2.96
N ARG A 105 -13.92 -2.24 2.24
CA ARG A 105 -12.85 -3.07 2.82
C ARG A 105 -11.82 -2.26 3.59
N LEU A 106 -11.77 -0.95 3.34
CA LEU A 106 -10.87 -0.02 4.01
C LEU A 106 -11.42 0.39 5.37
N THR A 107 -10.53 0.77 6.27
CA THR A 107 -10.94 1.44 7.52
C THR A 107 -11.53 2.82 7.23
N ARG A 108 -12.38 3.32 8.14
CA ARG A 108 -13.13 4.57 7.95
C ARG A 108 -12.24 5.77 7.59
N PRO A 109 -11.09 6.02 8.25
CA PRO A 109 -10.24 7.17 7.90
C PRO A 109 -9.73 7.09 6.46
N TYR A 110 -9.28 5.92 6.03
CA TYR A 110 -8.77 5.69 4.67
C TYR A 110 -9.87 5.78 3.62
N HIS A 111 -11.05 5.23 3.90
CA HIS A 111 -12.21 5.35 3.02
C HIS A 111 -12.57 6.83 2.81
N LEU A 112 -12.66 7.62 3.89
CA LEU A 112 -12.99 9.04 3.80
C LEU A 112 -11.90 9.83 3.07
N ALA A 113 -10.62 9.59 3.36
CA ALA A 113 -9.51 10.24 2.68
C ALA A 113 -9.49 9.98 1.17
N ILE A 114 -9.81 8.75 0.73
CA ILE A 114 -9.92 8.44 -0.70
C ILE A 114 -11.10 9.16 -1.35
N LEU A 115 -12.25 9.23 -0.68
CA LEU A 115 -13.43 9.94 -1.21
C LEU A 115 -13.21 11.45 -1.29
N ASP A 116 -12.61 12.03 -0.26
CA ASP A 116 -12.31 13.46 -0.19
C ASP A 116 -11.35 13.90 -1.28
N ALA A 117 -10.25 13.14 -1.44
CA ALA A 117 -9.28 13.43 -2.49
C ALA A 117 -9.85 13.15 -3.90
N ALA A 118 -10.73 12.15 -4.07
CA ALA A 118 -11.47 11.96 -5.33
C ALA A 118 -12.43 13.11 -5.64
N SER A 119 -12.98 13.78 -4.60
CA SER A 119 -13.89 14.92 -4.76
C SER A 119 -13.14 16.22 -5.08
N THR A 120 -11.97 16.43 -4.46
CA THR A 120 -11.15 17.64 -4.63
C THR A 120 -10.52 17.73 -6.02
N GLN A 121 -10.12 16.60 -6.60
CA GLN A 121 -9.51 16.57 -7.94
C GLN A 121 -10.50 16.71 -9.11
N ALA A 122 -11.81 16.82 -8.82
CA ALA A 122 -12.83 17.08 -9.84
C ALA A 122 -12.90 18.56 -10.26
N GLU A 123 -12.34 19.47 -9.47
CA GLU A 123 -12.43 20.93 -9.68
C GLU A 123 -11.32 21.49 -10.59
N ASP A 124 -10.17 20.81 -10.65
CA ASP A 124 -9.03 21.20 -11.49
C ASP A 124 -8.95 20.31 -12.74
N ALA A 125 -8.88 20.92 -13.92
CA ALA A 125 -8.93 20.23 -15.21
C ALA A 125 -7.88 19.09 -15.33
N PHE A 126 -8.36 17.87 -15.65
CA PHE A 126 -7.66 16.56 -15.71
C PHE A 126 -7.67 15.75 -14.40
N GLY A 127 -8.83 15.16 -14.08
CA GLY A 127 -8.96 14.15 -13.04
C GLY A 127 -10.42 13.98 -12.64
N VAL A 128 -10.85 12.76 -12.34
CA VAL A 128 -12.15 12.35 -11.76
C VAL A 128 -13.37 13.23 -12.07
N ARG A 129 -14.21 12.81 -13.02
CA ARG A 129 -15.59 13.35 -13.08
C ARG A 129 -16.50 12.50 -12.23
N VAL A 130 -17.01 13.06 -11.14
CA VAL A 130 -18.30 12.64 -10.58
C VAL A 130 -19.40 13.15 -11.52
N LEU A 131 -19.58 12.49 -12.66
CA LEU A 131 -20.75 12.70 -13.52
C LEU A 131 -21.90 11.89 -12.93
N GLY A 132 -22.53 12.42 -11.87
CA GLY A 132 -23.60 11.71 -11.15
C GLY A 132 -23.06 10.68 -10.16
N SER A 133 -23.34 9.39 -10.37
CA SER A 133 -23.00 8.27 -9.47
C SER A 133 -21.66 7.58 -9.78
N GLN A 134 -20.93 8.01 -10.82
CA GLN A 134 -19.71 7.35 -11.28
C GLN A 134 -18.45 7.95 -10.66
N LEU A 135 -17.68 7.13 -9.95
CA LEU A 135 -16.32 7.44 -9.50
C LEU A 135 -15.34 7.08 -10.63
N ILE A 136 -14.83 8.08 -11.34
CA ILE A 136 -13.74 7.92 -12.30
C ILE A 136 -12.47 8.26 -11.54
N PHE A 137 -11.55 7.35 -11.26
CA PHE A 137 -10.30 7.74 -10.57
C PHE A 137 -9.31 8.39 -11.53
N THR A 138 -8.41 9.21 -11.00
CA THR A 138 -7.41 9.94 -11.78
C THR A 138 -6.37 9.02 -12.39
N ASN A 139 -5.75 9.50 -13.46
CA ASN A 139 -4.63 8.80 -14.09
C ASN A 139 -3.32 8.97 -13.29
N ASP A 140 -3.28 9.88 -12.31
CA ASP A 140 -2.10 10.19 -11.51
C ASP A 140 -2.28 9.87 -10.01
N TRP A 141 -2.28 8.58 -9.71
CA TRP A 141 -2.28 8.08 -8.33
C TRP A 141 -0.97 8.37 -7.57
N SER A 142 0.10 8.73 -8.29
CA SER A 142 1.37 9.08 -7.67
C SER A 142 1.28 10.45 -6.99
N SER A 143 0.75 11.46 -7.68
CA SER A 143 0.49 12.78 -7.07
C SER A 143 -0.55 12.70 -5.94
N PHE A 144 -1.51 11.78 -6.05
CA PHE A 144 -2.44 11.47 -4.95
C PHE A 144 -1.69 10.95 -3.71
N ALA A 145 -0.76 10.01 -3.88
CA ALA A 145 -0.01 9.43 -2.77
C ALA A 145 0.82 10.48 -2.00
N ASP A 146 1.32 11.50 -2.67
CA ASP A 146 2.12 12.55 -2.04
C ASP A 146 1.29 13.45 -1.12
N THR A 147 0.05 13.73 -1.51
CA THR A 147 -0.90 14.56 -0.74
C THR A 147 -1.78 13.76 0.22
N PHE A 148 -1.77 12.43 0.14
CA PHE A 148 -2.57 11.57 0.99
C PHE A 148 -2.23 11.76 2.49
N SER A 149 -3.22 12.19 3.25
CA SER A 149 -3.17 12.36 4.71
C SER A 149 -4.47 11.87 5.34
N LEU A 150 -4.36 11.38 6.58
CA LEU A 150 -5.49 10.92 7.38
C LEU A 150 -5.88 11.93 8.47
N ASP A 151 -5.10 13.01 8.65
CA ASP A 151 -5.19 13.92 9.81
C ASP A 151 -6.57 14.60 9.95
N GLN A 152 -7.34 14.63 8.86
CA GLN A 152 -8.67 15.23 8.83
C GLN A 152 -9.80 14.23 9.16
N PHE A 153 -9.47 12.95 9.32
CA PHE A 153 -10.43 11.85 9.41
C PHE A 153 -10.18 10.88 10.59
N THR A 154 -9.18 11.18 11.42
CA THR A 154 -8.77 10.41 12.61
C THR A 154 -9.37 10.92 13.91
#